data_AF-A0A9W7Z162-F1
#
_entry.id   AF-A0A9W7Z162-F1
#
_cell.length_a   1.000
_cell.length_b   1.000
_cell.length_c   1.000
_cell.angle_alpha   90.00
_cell.angle_beta   90.00
_cell.angle_gamma   90.00
#
_symmetry.space_group_name_H-M   'P 1'
#
loop_
_entity.id
_entity.type
_entity.pdbx_description
1 polymer ?
#
loop_
_entity_poly.entity_id
_entity_poly.type
_entity_poly.pdbx_seq_one_letter_code
_entity_poly.pdbx_strand_id
1 'polypeptide(L)'
;MYGSQSITPHDYQSLGTYLAASAPSCGYPYATLDISRITAVQLMDTRVECGTCLRIETSQANYITDGLAVGLPEIAMATHFAATTSQFDPLPTTSIQTTMDKRDDKVRFVYVLAVDTGGRGLDLAQVSFTALFGQSLSPMDAAWFPVNAKYCEDIWRNSTKQQMQGPTSMSDIKVGVGRSQAPPGLGPIEYSGEYNGEYSAAQTRHFGFLRLPIYMASLSCVLFLLTNV
;
A
#
# COMPACT_ATOMS: atom_id res chain seq x y z
N MET A 1 15.06 9.06 -0.98
CA MET A 1 13.83 8.28 -0.72
C MET A 1 12.89 8.93 0.31
N TYR A 2 12.05 9.87 -0.10
CA TYR A 2 10.90 10.36 0.69
C TYR A 2 9.76 10.68 -0.27
N GLY A 3 8.51 10.71 0.20
CA GLY A 3 7.36 10.97 -0.66
C GLY A 3 6.05 11.08 0.09
N SER A 4 5.01 11.52 -0.63
CA SER A 4 3.63 11.58 -0.17
C SER A 4 2.71 11.31 -1.35
N GLN A 5 2.05 10.16 -1.35
CA GLN A 5 1.14 9.71 -2.41
C GLN A 5 0.34 8.50 -1.95
N SER A 6 -0.57 8.06 -2.80
CA SER A 6 -1.27 6.78 -2.65
C SER A 6 -0.28 5.62 -2.75
N ILE A 7 -0.30 4.74 -1.75
CA ILE A 7 0.52 3.53 -1.64
C ILE A 7 -0.35 2.28 -1.70
N THR A 8 0.20 1.16 -2.13
CA THR A 8 -0.52 -0.11 -2.34
C THR A 8 -0.04 -1.21 -1.41
N PRO A 9 -0.91 -2.19 -1.08
CA PRO A 9 -0.50 -3.41 -0.39
C PRO A 9 0.10 -4.43 -1.38
N HIS A 10 1.08 -5.20 -0.92
CA HIS A 10 1.63 -6.36 -1.64
C HIS A 10 1.69 -7.60 -0.73
N ASP A 11 1.18 -8.73 -1.21
CA ASP A 11 1.15 -9.99 -0.46
C ASP A 11 2.48 -10.76 -0.60
N TYR A 12 3.52 -10.27 0.09
CA TYR A 12 4.80 -10.98 0.15
C TYR A 12 4.70 -12.36 0.83
N GLN A 13 3.69 -12.60 1.68
CA GLN A 13 3.55 -13.86 2.40
C GLN A 13 3.09 -15.00 1.47
N SER A 14 2.28 -14.68 0.45
CA SER A 14 1.85 -15.66 -0.57
C SER A 14 2.98 -16.23 -1.41
N LEU A 15 4.17 -15.61 -1.41
CA LEU A 15 5.33 -16.09 -2.17
C LEU A 15 5.80 -17.49 -1.69
N GLY A 16 5.51 -17.89 -0.45
CA GLY A 16 5.77 -19.26 0.03
C GLY A 16 7.20 -19.74 -0.25
N THR A 17 7.35 -20.85 -0.99
CA THR A 17 8.67 -21.40 -1.35
C THR A 17 9.45 -20.54 -2.35
N TYR A 18 8.80 -19.62 -3.07
CA TYR A 18 9.48 -18.70 -3.99
C TYR A 18 10.36 -17.66 -3.27
N LEU A 19 10.11 -17.43 -1.96
CA LEU A 19 10.96 -16.57 -1.12
C LEU A 19 12.44 -16.98 -1.12
N ALA A 20 12.73 -18.27 -1.35
CA ALA A 20 14.09 -18.80 -1.44
C ALA A 20 14.69 -18.69 -2.86
N ALA A 21 13.86 -18.53 -3.89
CA ALA A 21 14.25 -18.58 -5.30
C ALA A 21 14.34 -17.19 -5.96
N SER A 22 13.60 -16.20 -5.45
CA SER A 22 13.62 -14.82 -5.94
C SER A 22 14.11 -13.89 -4.84
N ALA A 23 15.27 -13.28 -5.04
CA ALA A 23 15.66 -12.12 -4.25
C ALA A 23 14.93 -10.88 -4.78
N PRO A 24 14.56 -9.93 -3.91
CA PRO A 24 14.10 -8.62 -4.33
C PRO A 24 15.23 -7.87 -5.05
N SER A 25 14.92 -6.73 -5.65
CA SER A 25 15.87 -5.89 -6.39
C SER A 25 17.14 -5.54 -5.61
N CYS A 26 17.07 -5.47 -4.27
CA CYS A 26 18.22 -5.21 -3.41
C CYS A 26 19.12 -6.43 -3.11
N GLY A 27 18.76 -7.62 -3.60
CA GLY A 27 19.56 -8.84 -3.44
C GLY A 27 19.47 -9.52 -2.07
N TYR A 28 18.64 -9.03 -1.15
CA TYR A 28 18.45 -9.64 0.17
C TYR A 28 17.50 -10.84 0.09
N PRO A 29 17.93 -12.08 0.35
CA PRO A 29 17.01 -13.22 0.27
C PRO A 29 15.82 -12.99 1.19
N TYR A 30 14.59 -13.10 0.68
CA TYR A 30 13.40 -12.83 1.51
C TYR A 30 13.34 -13.74 2.75
N ALA A 31 13.89 -14.95 2.65
CA ALA A 31 14.05 -15.85 3.80
C ALA A 31 14.86 -15.26 4.96
N THR A 32 15.62 -14.18 4.75
CA THR A 32 16.40 -13.48 5.80
C THR A 32 15.71 -12.23 6.34
N LEU A 33 14.55 -11.86 5.80
CA LEU A 33 13.83 -10.63 6.11
C LEU A 33 12.53 -10.94 6.83
N ASP A 34 12.10 -10.06 7.73
CA ASP A 34 10.70 -10.05 8.16
C ASP A 34 9.82 -9.46 7.04
N ILE A 35 9.35 -10.31 6.12
CA ILE A 35 8.50 -9.91 4.98
C ILE A 35 7.17 -9.23 5.37
N SER A 36 6.78 -9.24 6.66
CA SER A 36 5.61 -8.50 7.11
C SER A 36 5.88 -6.99 7.27
N ARG A 37 7.16 -6.58 7.29
CA ARG A 37 7.64 -5.20 7.52
C ARG A 37 8.60 -4.72 6.44
N ILE A 38 8.42 -5.18 5.20
CA ILE A 38 9.17 -4.70 4.04
C ILE A 38 8.28 -3.88 3.09
N THR A 39 8.93 -3.15 2.19
CA THR A 39 8.25 -2.42 1.12
C THR A 39 9.08 -2.44 -0.16
N ALA A 40 8.40 -2.42 -1.30
CA ALA A 40 8.99 -1.97 -2.55
C ALA A 40 8.79 -0.45 -2.70
N VAL A 41 9.72 0.20 -3.40
CA VAL A 41 9.74 1.65 -3.59
C VAL A 41 9.85 1.98 -5.08
N GLN A 42 8.96 2.84 -5.57
CA GLN A 42 8.95 3.28 -6.95
C GLN A 42 10.21 4.09 -7.26
N LEU A 43 10.91 3.73 -8.34
CA LEU A 43 12.11 4.42 -8.84
C LEU A 43 13.25 4.53 -7.82
N MET A 44 13.33 3.59 -6.87
CA MET A 44 14.44 3.53 -5.90
C MET A 44 15.79 3.26 -6.57
N ASP A 45 16.83 3.98 -6.15
CA ASP A 45 18.20 3.71 -6.57
C ASP A 45 18.80 2.56 -5.76
N THR A 46 18.69 1.35 -6.30
CA THR A 46 19.16 0.10 -5.66
C THR A 46 20.63 0.12 -5.22
N ARG A 47 21.47 1.04 -5.70
CA ARG A 47 22.88 1.12 -5.31
C ARG A 47 23.10 1.78 -3.96
N VAL A 48 22.20 2.68 -3.55
CA VAL A 48 22.40 3.55 -2.38
C VAL A 48 21.22 3.55 -1.42
N GLU A 49 20.04 3.17 -1.91
CA GLU A 49 18.78 3.29 -1.18
C GLU A 49 18.28 1.95 -0.62
N CYS A 50 18.88 0.84 -1.04
CA CYS A 50 18.57 -0.49 -0.50
C CYS A 50 18.83 -0.59 1.00
N GLY A 51 17.90 -1.19 1.73
CA GLY A 51 17.99 -1.34 3.17
C GLY A 51 17.68 -0.07 3.95
N THR A 52 17.21 1.00 3.29
CA THR A 52 16.78 2.21 3.99
C THR A 52 15.59 1.89 4.90
N CYS A 53 15.70 2.23 6.18
CA CYS A 53 14.58 2.15 7.11
C CYS A 53 13.67 3.35 6.90
N LEU A 54 12.41 3.09 6.59
CA LEU A 54 11.39 4.10 6.36
C LEU A 54 10.42 4.15 7.52
N ARG A 55 10.00 5.37 7.85
CA ARG A 55 8.79 5.62 8.64
C ARG A 55 7.69 6.01 7.68
N ILE A 56 6.59 5.26 7.71
CA ILE A 56 5.39 5.55 6.91
C ILE A 56 4.35 6.11 7.88
N GLU A 57 3.79 7.28 7.55
CA GLU A 57 2.80 7.98 8.34
C GLU A 57 1.49 8.16 7.55
N THR A 58 0.37 8.08 8.23
CA THR A 58 -0.94 8.46 7.69
C THR A 58 -1.80 9.14 8.76
N SER A 59 -2.79 9.93 8.34
CA SER A 59 -3.73 10.56 9.28
C SER A 59 -4.47 9.49 10.09
N GLN A 60 -4.68 9.72 11.38
CA GLN A 60 -5.53 8.86 12.20
C GLN A 60 -6.93 8.67 11.58
N ALA A 61 -7.45 9.68 10.89
CA ALA A 61 -8.75 9.63 10.22
C ALA A 61 -8.82 8.65 9.04
N ASN A 62 -7.66 8.25 8.50
CA ASN A 62 -7.58 7.27 7.40
C ASN A 62 -7.68 5.83 7.89
N TYR A 63 -7.69 5.59 9.21
CA TYR A 63 -7.83 4.26 9.76
C TYR A 63 -9.29 3.84 9.83
N ILE A 64 -9.60 2.69 9.23
CA ILE A 64 -10.93 2.10 9.24
C ILE A 64 -11.04 1.19 10.46
N THR A 65 -11.75 1.65 11.50
CA THR A 65 -12.02 0.84 12.71
C THR A 65 -13.04 -0.27 12.45
N ASP A 66 -13.97 0.01 11.54
CA ASP A 66 -15.12 -0.85 11.27
C ASP A 66 -14.89 -1.58 9.96
N GLY A 67 -14.01 -2.59 9.98
CA GLY A 67 -13.87 -3.55 8.86
C GLY A 67 -15.17 -4.28 8.49
N LEU A 68 -16.24 -4.03 9.26
CA LEU A 68 -17.62 -4.50 9.10
C LEU A 68 -18.49 -3.61 8.18
N ALA A 69 -18.18 -2.32 8.04
CA ALA A 69 -19.03 -1.35 7.32
C ALA A 69 -18.69 -1.22 5.82
N VAL A 70 -17.48 -1.60 5.44
CA VAL A 70 -17.13 -1.83 4.03
C VAL A 70 -17.43 -3.30 3.83
N GLY A 71 -18.41 -3.66 2.98
CA GLY A 71 -18.88 -5.04 2.72
C GLY A 71 -17.82 -5.97 2.12
N LEU A 72 -16.70 -6.09 2.82
CA LEU A 72 -15.61 -6.98 2.56
C LEU A 72 -16.02 -8.28 3.24
N PRO A 73 -16.13 -9.37 2.49
CA PRO A 73 -16.34 -10.64 3.12
C PRO A 73 -15.17 -10.83 4.11
N GLU A 74 -15.52 -11.21 5.33
CA GLU A 74 -14.65 -11.67 6.42
C GLU A 74 -13.57 -12.68 5.95
N ILE A 75 -13.77 -13.21 4.74
CA ILE A 75 -12.91 -14.09 3.93
C ILE A 75 -11.58 -13.43 3.49
N ALA A 76 -11.47 -12.09 3.42
CA ALA A 76 -10.25 -11.43 2.93
C ALA A 76 -9.12 -11.26 3.99
N MET A 77 -9.39 -11.56 5.26
CA MET A 77 -8.40 -11.45 6.35
C MET A 77 -7.84 -12.80 6.81
N ALA A 78 -8.33 -13.91 6.24
CA ALA A 78 -7.96 -15.24 6.69
C ALA A 78 -8.27 -16.31 5.65
N THR A 79 -7.37 -16.53 4.68
CA THR A 79 -7.33 -17.82 3.98
C THR A 79 -6.46 -18.86 4.70
N HIS A 80 -5.96 -18.56 5.91
CA HIS A 80 -5.33 -19.55 6.80
C HIS A 80 -5.81 -19.55 8.27
N PHE A 81 -6.85 -18.78 8.64
CA PHE A 81 -7.45 -18.86 9.99
C PHE A 81 -8.90 -19.33 9.90
N ALA A 82 -9.18 -20.45 10.57
CA ALA A 82 -10.44 -21.17 10.49
C ALA A 82 -11.65 -20.33 10.96
N ALA A 83 -12.71 -20.42 10.17
CA ALA A 83 -13.99 -19.75 10.33
C ALA A 83 -14.87 -20.33 11.45
N THR A 84 -15.56 -19.46 12.18
CA THR A 84 -16.95 -19.61 12.66
C THR A 84 -17.36 -18.19 13.14
N THR A 85 -18.45 -17.55 12.71
CA THR A 85 -19.86 -17.86 13.07
C THR A 85 -20.81 -16.94 12.28
N SER A 86 -22.05 -17.39 12.12
CA SER A 86 -23.15 -16.78 11.36
C SER A 86 -24.04 -15.80 12.16
N GLN A 87 -24.68 -14.88 11.40
CA GLN A 87 -25.81 -13.96 11.71
C GLN A 87 -25.48 -12.53 12.17
N PHE A 88 -26.03 -11.56 11.44
CA PHE A 88 -26.04 -10.14 11.79
C PHE A 88 -27.49 -9.62 11.88
N ASP A 89 -27.81 -8.99 13.01
CA ASP A 89 -28.97 -8.11 13.18
C ASP A 89 -28.69 -6.72 12.58
N PRO A 90 -29.72 -6.01 12.08
CA PRO A 90 -29.55 -4.65 11.56
C PRO A 90 -29.32 -3.63 12.69
N LEU A 91 -28.25 -2.85 12.59
CA LEU A 91 -27.92 -1.76 13.52
C LEU A 91 -28.51 -0.40 13.08
N PRO A 92 -28.83 0.48 14.04
CA PRO A 92 -29.55 1.72 13.79
C PRO A 92 -28.68 2.82 13.18
N THR A 93 -29.28 3.57 12.27
CA THR A 93 -28.67 4.73 11.62
C THR A 93 -28.54 5.88 12.62
N THR A 94 -27.31 6.21 13.02
CA THR A 94 -27.03 7.36 13.90
C THR A 94 -26.62 8.56 13.04
N SER A 95 -27.38 9.65 13.13
CA SER A 95 -27.07 10.93 12.50
C SER A 95 -25.87 11.59 13.17
N ILE A 96 -24.81 11.87 12.41
CA ILE A 96 -23.61 12.55 12.89
C ILE A 96 -23.83 14.06 12.86
N GLN A 97 -23.75 14.71 14.04
CA GLN A 97 -23.57 16.15 14.16
C GLN A 97 -22.09 16.50 13.96
N THR A 98 -21.80 17.32 12.95
CA THR A 98 -20.47 17.84 12.64
C THR A 98 -20.18 19.08 13.49
N THR A 99 -19.60 18.88 14.67
CA THR A 99 -18.74 19.89 15.28
C THR A 99 -17.36 19.75 14.66
N MET A 100 -16.87 20.81 14.00
CA MET A 100 -15.49 20.86 13.46
C MET A 100 -14.50 20.97 14.63
N ASP A 101 -14.31 19.87 15.35
CA ASP A 101 -13.27 19.75 16.34
C ASP A 101 -11.91 19.86 15.66
N LYS A 102 -11.01 20.57 16.36
CA LYS A 102 -9.60 20.77 16.04
C LYS A 102 -9.01 19.43 15.54
N ARG A 103 -8.70 19.32 14.25
CA ARG A 103 -8.14 18.10 13.63
C ARG A 103 -7.03 17.57 14.53
N ASP A 104 -7.20 16.33 15.00
CA ASP A 104 -6.20 15.62 15.78
C ASP A 104 -4.90 15.60 14.94
N ASP A 105 -3.83 16.22 15.45
CA ASP A 105 -2.51 16.29 14.80
C ASP A 105 -1.77 14.94 14.85
N LYS A 106 -2.47 13.90 15.34
CA LYS A 106 -1.98 12.55 15.43
C LYS A 106 -1.99 11.84 14.08
N VAL A 107 -0.86 11.23 13.79
CA VAL A 107 -0.67 10.27 12.72
C VAL A 107 -0.48 8.88 13.31
N ARG A 108 -0.89 7.88 12.55
CA ARG A 108 -0.47 6.49 12.73
C ARG A 108 0.78 6.25 11.93
N PHE A 109 1.68 5.43 12.44
CA PHE A 109 2.92 5.13 11.73
C PHE A 109 3.44 3.72 11.96
N VAL A 110 4.17 3.21 10.97
CA VAL A 110 4.92 1.96 11.02
C VAL A 110 6.35 2.17 10.51
N TYR A 111 7.25 1.29 10.93
CA TYR A 111 8.63 1.25 10.45
C TYR A 111 8.85 0.03 9.57
N VAL A 112 9.32 0.27 8.34
CA VAL A 112 9.54 -0.77 7.34
C VAL A 112 10.87 -0.62 6.62
N LEU A 113 11.35 -1.71 6.05
CA LEU A 113 12.60 -1.76 5.31
C LEU A 113 12.35 -1.70 3.80
N ALA A 114 12.99 -0.77 3.10
CA ALA A 114 12.99 -0.72 1.64
C ALA A 114 13.92 -1.80 1.09
N VAL A 115 13.35 -2.81 0.43
CA VAL A 115 14.12 -3.98 -0.05
C VAL A 115 13.94 -4.26 -1.53
N ASP A 116 12.97 -3.64 -2.18
CA ASP A 116 12.63 -3.93 -3.57
C ASP A 116 12.24 -2.67 -4.35
N THR A 117 12.25 -2.76 -5.68
CA THR A 117 11.77 -1.71 -6.57
C THR A 117 10.41 -2.13 -7.13
N GLY A 118 9.44 -1.21 -7.15
CA GLY A 118 8.10 -1.55 -7.65
C GLY A 118 7.00 -0.61 -7.18
N GLY A 119 5.78 -0.94 -7.57
CA GLY A 119 4.56 -0.26 -7.16
C GLY A 119 4.37 1.15 -7.73
N ARG A 120 3.38 1.85 -7.18
CA ARG A 120 3.13 3.28 -7.39
C ARG A 120 3.40 3.99 -6.06
N GLY A 121 4.61 4.52 -5.88
CA GLY A 121 5.08 5.06 -4.61
C GLY A 121 5.68 3.99 -3.73
N LEU A 122 4.86 3.39 -2.88
CA LEU A 122 5.25 2.25 -2.06
C LEU A 122 4.31 1.08 -2.32
N ASP A 123 4.89 -0.12 -2.40
CA ASP A 123 4.19 -1.39 -2.31
C ASP A 123 4.52 -2.00 -0.95
N LEU A 124 3.69 -1.70 0.04
CA LEU A 124 3.89 -2.05 1.44
C LEU A 124 3.43 -3.49 1.69
N ALA A 125 4.15 -4.24 2.51
CA ALA A 125 3.70 -5.57 2.91
C ALA A 125 2.26 -5.55 3.45
N GLN A 126 1.40 -6.44 2.94
CA GLN A 126 -0.03 -6.45 3.22
C GLN A 126 -0.36 -6.42 4.72
N VAL A 127 0.42 -7.13 5.55
CA VAL A 127 0.27 -7.14 7.01
C VAL A 127 0.53 -5.74 7.61
N SER A 128 1.63 -5.09 7.24
CA SER A 128 1.92 -3.71 7.68
C SER A 128 0.90 -2.70 7.15
N PHE A 129 0.44 -2.87 5.91
CA PHE A 129 -0.58 -2.02 5.30
C PHE A 129 -1.90 -2.12 6.07
N THR A 130 -2.34 -3.35 6.36
CA THR A 130 -3.58 -3.58 7.12
C THR A 130 -3.46 -3.08 8.55
N ALA A 131 -2.32 -3.26 9.20
CA ALA A 131 -2.08 -2.70 10.53
C ALA A 131 -2.14 -1.16 10.54
N LEU A 132 -1.66 -0.51 9.48
CA LEU A 132 -1.64 0.95 9.34
C LEU A 132 -3.02 1.54 9.03
N PHE A 133 -3.81 0.91 8.14
CA PHE A 133 -5.06 1.46 7.61
C PHE A 133 -6.35 0.75 8.05
N GLY A 134 -6.25 -0.47 8.59
CA GLY A 134 -7.42 -1.30 8.90
C GLY A 134 -8.07 -1.97 7.67
N GLN A 135 -7.41 -1.95 6.51
CA GLN A 135 -7.90 -2.54 5.26
C GLN A 135 -6.72 -2.93 4.35
N SER A 136 -6.93 -3.77 3.32
CA SER A 136 -5.88 -4.32 2.45
C SER A 136 -6.20 -4.33 0.95
N LEU A 137 -7.25 -3.65 0.52
CA LEU A 137 -7.83 -3.81 -0.82
C LEU A 137 -7.65 -2.59 -1.70
N SER A 138 -7.68 -1.41 -1.09
CA SER A 138 -7.62 -0.14 -1.83
C SER A 138 -6.31 0.57 -1.54
N PRO A 139 -5.70 1.22 -2.54
CA PRO A 139 -4.60 2.14 -2.30
C PRO A 139 -4.99 3.23 -1.27
N MET A 140 -4.05 3.65 -0.43
CA MET A 140 -4.29 4.65 0.62
C MET A 140 -3.20 5.71 0.62
N ASP A 141 -3.55 6.95 0.97
CA ASP A 141 -2.60 8.03 1.05
C ASP A 141 -1.70 7.91 2.29
N ALA A 142 -0.40 8.00 2.06
CA ALA A 142 0.62 8.00 3.10
C ALA A 142 1.78 8.93 2.73
N ALA A 143 2.47 9.40 3.76
CA ALA A 143 3.77 10.04 3.63
C ALA A 143 4.86 9.12 4.18
N TRP A 144 6.06 9.18 3.61
CA TRP A 144 7.21 8.43 4.12
C TRP A 144 8.51 9.18 3.98
N PHE A 145 9.45 8.83 4.85
CA PHE A 145 10.77 9.44 4.90
C PHE A 145 11.77 8.49 5.59
N PRO A 146 13.07 8.65 5.33
CA PRO A 146 14.08 7.79 5.92
C PRO A 146 14.26 8.12 7.40
N VAL A 147 14.47 7.08 8.21
CA VAL A 147 14.75 7.19 9.64
C VAL A 147 15.99 6.38 10.00
N ASN A 148 16.45 6.53 11.24
CA ASN A 148 17.60 5.77 11.73
C ASN A 148 17.36 4.25 11.62
N ALA A 149 18.36 3.51 11.15
CA ALA A 149 18.29 2.07 10.91
C ALA A 149 17.88 1.26 12.16
N LYS A 150 18.11 1.78 13.37
CA LYS A 150 17.73 1.12 14.65
C LYS A 150 16.27 0.71 14.75
N TYR A 151 15.37 1.39 14.03
CA TYR A 151 13.93 1.06 14.02
C TYR A 151 13.58 -0.16 13.14
N CYS A 152 14.53 -0.60 12.30
CA CYS A 152 14.40 -1.73 11.40
C CYS A 152 15.44 -2.83 11.65
N GLU A 153 16.27 -2.72 12.70
CA GLU A 153 17.34 -3.69 12.99
C GLU A 153 16.81 -5.12 13.22
N ASP A 154 15.58 -5.24 13.72
CA ASP A 154 14.89 -6.52 13.95
C ASP A 154 14.35 -7.15 12.67
N ILE A 155 14.10 -6.35 11.62
CA ILE A 155 13.62 -6.85 10.31
C ILE A 155 14.72 -7.69 9.61
N TRP A 156 15.98 -7.32 9.84
CA TRP A 156 17.17 -7.98 9.30
C TRP A 156 17.61 -9.22 10.05
N ARG A 157 17.27 -9.32 11.34
CA ARG A 157 17.91 -10.27 12.25
C ARG A 157 16.96 -11.42 12.57
N ASN A 158 17.28 -12.59 12.05
CA ASN A 158 16.81 -13.88 12.57
C ASN A 158 15.31 -14.20 12.34
N SER A 159 14.65 -13.47 11.43
CA SER A 159 13.27 -13.71 10.97
C SER A 159 13.11 -15.05 10.24
N THR A 160 14.21 -15.61 9.71
CA THR A 160 14.25 -16.89 8.97
C THR A 160 13.61 -18.07 9.72
N LYS A 161 13.70 -18.10 11.05
CA LYS A 161 13.11 -19.18 11.84
C LYS A 161 11.63 -18.96 12.18
N GLN A 162 11.19 -17.71 12.35
CA GLN A 162 9.83 -17.42 12.79
C GLN A 162 8.83 -17.41 11.63
N GLN A 163 9.22 -16.91 10.45
CA GLN A 163 8.31 -16.83 9.31
C GLN A 163 8.02 -18.17 8.64
N MET A 164 8.97 -19.11 8.70
CA MET A 164 8.73 -20.49 8.26
C MET A 164 7.89 -21.30 9.26
N GLN A 165 7.75 -20.81 10.50
CA GLN A 165 6.97 -21.47 11.56
C GLN A 165 5.51 -20.97 11.60
N GLY A 166 5.21 -19.82 10.99
CA GLY A 166 3.84 -19.32 10.78
C GLY A 166 3.81 -17.89 10.24
N PRO A 167 2.70 -17.46 9.62
CA PRO A 167 2.53 -16.08 9.16
C PRO A 167 2.51 -15.11 10.36
N THR A 168 3.24 -13.99 10.26
CA THR A 168 3.18 -12.92 11.27
C THR A 168 1.75 -12.40 11.41
N SER A 169 1.22 -12.33 12.63
CA SER A 169 -0.11 -11.76 12.89
C SER A 169 -0.06 -10.24 12.76
N MET A 170 -1.15 -9.63 12.30
CA MET A 170 -1.29 -8.16 12.28
C MET A 170 -1.12 -7.52 13.67
N SER A 171 -1.52 -8.23 14.73
CA SER A 171 -1.35 -7.78 16.12
C SER A 171 0.12 -7.59 16.53
N ASP A 172 1.04 -8.25 15.82
CA ASP A 172 2.46 -8.25 16.14
C ASP A 172 3.19 -7.06 15.50
N ILE A 173 2.54 -6.37 14.54
CA ILE A 173 3.06 -5.15 13.93
C ILE A 173 2.92 -3.99 14.91
N LYS A 174 4.07 -3.41 15.29
CA LYS A 174 4.13 -2.23 16.15
C LYS A 174 3.66 -0.99 15.37
N VAL A 175 2.38 -0.66 15.52
CA VAL A 175 1.80 0.60 15.05
C VAL A 175 1.93 1.64 16.14
N GLY A 176 2.62 2.75 15.84
CA GLY A 176 2.69 3.89 16.73
C GLY A 176 1.65 4.95 16.42
N VAL A 177 1.29 5.75 17.41
CA VAL A 177 0.48 6.96 17.27
C VAL A 177 1.27 8.13 17.85
N GLY A 178 1.31 9.25 17.15
CA GLY A 178 2.03 10.44 17.63
C GLY A 178 1.92 11.60 16.66
N ARG A 179 2.69 12.66 16.90
CA ARG A 179 2.79 13.77 15.95
C ARG A 179 3.51 13.32 14.69
N SER A 180 3.11 13.92 13.56
CA SER A 180 3.86 13.75 12.31
C SER A 180 5.30 14.22 12.50
N GLN A 181 6.24 13.44 11.99
CA GLN A 181 7.66 13.78 11.90
C GLN A 181 8.12 13.96 10.46
N ALA A 182 7.18 13.95 9.50
CA ALA A 182 7.50 14.17 8.10
C ALA A 182 8.18 15.54 7.91
N PRO A 183 9.21 15.63 7.06
CA PRO A 183 9.81 16.91 6.70
C PRO A 183 8.75 17.93 6.23
N PRO A 184 8.94 19.24 6.50
CA PRO A 184 8.03 20.27 6.02
C PRO A 184 7.80 20.16 4.51
N GLY A 185 6.55 20.26 4.07
CA GLY A 185 6.16 20.10 2.67
C GLY A 185 5.90 18.66 2.22
N LEU A 186 6.09 17.66 3.10
CA LEU A 186 5.71 16.25 2.86
C LEU A 186 4.48 15.79 3.65
N GLY A 187 3.87 16.70 4.42
CA GLY A 187 2.65 16.42 5.16
C GLY A 187 1.47 16.11 4.23
N PRO A 188 0.34 15.62 4.78
CA PRO A 188 -0.89 15.55 4.00
C PRO A 188 -1.12 16.95 3.45
N ILE A 189 -1.28 17.07 2.12
CA ILE A 189 -1.72 18.30 1.48
C ILE A 189 -2.84 18.81 2.37
N GLU A 190 -2.66 19.99 2.97
CA GLU A 190 -3.78 20.73 3.48
C GLU A 190 -4.72 20.80 2.28
N TYR A 191 -5.80 20.02 2.32
CA TYR A 191 -6.97 20.30 1.50
C TYR A 191 -7.43 21.66 2.00
N SER A 192 -6.79 22.72 1.49
CA SER A 192 -7.34 24.07 1.39
C SER A 192 -8.44 24.06 0.34
N GLY A 193 -9.31 23.03 0.41
CA GLY A 193 -10.61 23.02 -0.22
C GLY A 193 -11.44 24.05 0.51
N GLU A 194 -11.21 25.31 0.15
CA GLU A 194 -12.25 26.32 0.09
C GLU A 194 -13.32 25.75 -0.86
N TYR A 195 -14.20 24.93 -0.30
CA TYR A 195 -15.39 24.42 -0.97
C TYR A 195 -16.35 25.60 -1.08
N ASN A 196 -16.06 26.54 -1.99
CA ASN A 196 -17.04 27.49 -2.49
C ASN A 196 -18.01 26.71 -3.38
N GLY A 197 -18.93 26.01 -2.73
CA GLY A 197 -20.04 25.33 -3.37
C GLY A 197 -20.99 26.35 -3.98
N GLU A 198 -20.68 26.80 -5.19
CA GLU A 198 -21.67 27.39 -6.08
C GLU A 198 -22.12 26.30 -7.05
N TYR A 199 -23.18 25.58 -6.64
CA TYR A 199 -23.94 24.73 -7.54
C TYR A 199 -24.61 25.63 -8.59
N SER A 200 -23.95 25.83 -9.73
CA SER A 200 -24.61 26.35 -10.92
C SER A 200 -25.05 25.19 -11.81
N ALA A 201 -26.34 24.91 -11.73
CA ALA A 201 -27.05 24.07 -12.67
C ALA A 201 -27.18 24.80 -14.03
N ALA A 202 -26.45 24.31 -15.04
CA ALA A 202 -26.79 24.47 -16.47
C ALA A 202 -25.87 23.51 -17.26
N GLN A 203 -26.26 22.28 -17.57
CA GLN A 203 -27.13 21.92 -18.70
C GLN A 203 -26.96 22.85 -19.91
N THR A 204 -26.16 22.43 -20.91
CA THR A 204 -26.63 22.10 -22.27
C THR A 204 -25.49 21.56 -23.16
N ARG A 205 -25.76 20.38 -23.71
CA ARG A 205 -25.26 19.69 -24.92
C ARG A 205 -24.25 20.41 -25.83
N HIS A 206 -23.22 19.67 -26.28
CA HIS A 206 -22.99 19.39 -27.70
C HIS A 206 -22.04 18.19 -27.89
N PHE A 207 -22.57 17.09 -28.43
CA PHE A 207 -21.79 15.98 -28.98
C PHE A 207 -21.18 16.43 -30.31
N GLY A 208 -19.88 16.71 -30.31
CA GLY A 208 -19.08 16.93 -31.51
C GLY A 208 -18.36 15.64 -31.90
N PHE A 209 -18.90 14.96 -32.90
CA PHE A 209 -18.21 13.93 -33.68
C PHE A 209 -16.88 14.48 -34.22
N LEU A 210 -15.75 13.83 -33.95
CA LEU A 210 -14.54 14.02 -34.73
C LEU A 210 -13.82 12.69 -35.00
N ARG A 211 -13.74 12.44 -36.31
CA ARG A 211 -13.21 11.30 -37.05
C ARG A 211 -11.81 10.86 -36.61
N LEU A 212 -11.66 9.54 -36.46
CA LEU A 212 -10.39 8.83 -36.59
C LEU A 212 -9.97 8.80 -38.07
N PRO A 213 -8.71 9.15 -38.42
CA PRO A 213 -8.12 8.73 -39.68
C PRO A 213 -7.47 7.35 -39.53
N ILE A 214 -7.95 6.46 -40.40
CA ILE A 214 -7.37 5.20 -40.81
C ILE A 214 -5.96 5.47 -41.36
N TYR A 215 -4.94 4.77 -40.86
CA TYR A 215 -3.71 4.54 -41.61
C TYR A 215 -3.44 3.03 -41.70
N MET A 216 -3.70 2.51 -42.89
CA MET A 216 -3.13 1.27 -43.41
C MET A 216 -1.69 1.53 -43.85
N ALA A 217 -0.78 0.64 -43.45
CA ALA A 217 0.44 0.30 -44.17
C ALA A 217 0.80 -1.14 -43.75
N SER A 218 0.53 -2.14 -44.57
CA SER A 218 1.30 -2.61 -45.75
C SER A 218 2.38 -3.62 -45.37
N LEU A 219 2.05 -4.88 -45.67
CA LEU A 219 2.88 -6.00 -46.16
C LEU A 219 4.41 -5.88 -46.12
N SER A 220 5.05 -6.91 -45.53
CA SER A 220 6.17 -7.71 -46.07
C SER A 220 6.33 -8.91 -45.11
N CYS A 221 5.89 -10.14 -45.41
CA CYS A 221 6.35 -11.07 -46.44
C CYS A 221 7.88 -11.26 -46.44
N VAL A 222 8.40 -12.14 -45.57
CA VAL A 222 9.55 -12.99 -45.91
C VAL A 222 9.30 -14.38 -45.33
N LEU A 223 8.86 -15.25 -46.23
CA LEU A 223 8.92 -16.70 -46.15
C LEU A 223 10.39 -17.10 -46.36
N PHE A 224 11.02 -17.78 -45.40
CA PHE A 224 12.19 -18.60 -45.66
C PHE A 224 11.94 -20.01 -45.12
N LEU A 225 11.48 -20.85 -46.05
CA LEU A 225 11.63 -22.30 -46.04
C LEU A 225 13.07 -22.65 -46.42
N LEU A 226 13.43 -23.93 -46.17
CA LEU A 226 14.63 -24.70 -46.55
C LEU A 226 15.59 -24.93 -45.37
N THR A 227 16.07 -26.13 -45.03
CA THR A 227 15.87 -27.52 -45.52
C THR A 227 16.59 -28.47 -44.56
N ASN A 228 16.10 -29.72 -44.49
CA ASN A 228 16.79 -31.00 -44.25
C ASN A 228 18.30 -30.99 -43.90
N VAL A 229 18.70 -31.70 -42.84
CA VAL A 229 19.14 -33.13 -42.80
C VAL A 229 19.10 -33.60 -41.35
#